data_AF-A0A0D7QB84-F1
#
_entry.id   AF-A0A0D7QB84-F1
#
_cell.length_a   1.000
_cell.length_b   1.000
_cell.length_c   1.000
_cell.angle_alpha   90.00
_cell.angle_beta   90.00
_cell.angle_gamma   90.00
#
_symmetry.space_group_name_H-M   'P 1'
#
loop_
_entity.id
_entity.type
_entity.pdbx_description
1 polymer ?
#
loop_
_entity_poly.entity_id
_entity_poly.type
_entity_poly.pdbx_seq_one_letter_code
_entity_poly.pdbx_strand_id
1 'polypeptide(L)'
;METAQMRQLTDDEIKILQRIEKLPDSAAVTLKTCALMTGVSERTWRRNPPVPTFPLSASKAGKKGANLGAVRQHARGEHAA
;
A
#
# COMPACT_ATOMS: atom_id res chain seq x y z
N MET A 1 -4.03 27.06 7.43
CA MET A 1 -4.20 25.59 7.49
C MET A 1 -4.70 25.15 6.13
N GLU A 2 -3.84 24.60 5.29
CA GLU A 2 -4.22 24.09 3.96
C GLU A 2 -5.12 22.86 4.16
N THR A 3 -6.39 22.96 3.79
CA THR A 3 -7.29 21.82 3.71
C THR A 3 -6.78 20.92 2.58
N ALA A 4 -6.08 19.84 2.93
CA ALA A 4 -5.75 18.81 1.96
C ALA A 4 -7.06 18.34 1.31
N GLN A 5 -7.28 18.68 0.05
CA GLN A 5 -8.43 18.20 -0.71
C GLN A 5 -8.40 16.68 -0.67
N MET A 6 -9.34 16.07 0.05
CA MET A 6 -9.46 14.62 0.12
C MET A 6 -9.81 14.12 -1.29
N ARG A 7 -8.83 13.51 -1.95
CA ARG A 7 -9.03 12.89 -3.26
C ARG A 7 -10.14 11.85 -3.14
N GLN A 8 -11.18 12.00 -3.98
CA GLN A 8 -12.22 11.00 -4.12
C GLN A 8 -11.63 9.73 -4.73
N LEU A 9 -11.91 8.58 -4.11
CA LEU A 9 -11.51 7.27 -4.62
C LEU A 9 -12.40 6.88 -5.79
N THR A 10 -11.84 6.21 -6.79
CA THR A 10 -12.65 5.61 -7.85
C THR A 10 -13.31 4.32 -7.37
N ASP A 11 -14.39 3.90 -8.05
CA ASP A 11 -15.06 2.62 -7.74
C ASP A 11 -14.11 1.42 -7.77
N ASP A 12 -13.13 1.44 -8.68
CA ASP A 12 -12.10 0.38 -8.76
C ASP A 12 -11.16 0.40 -7.56
N GLU A 13 -10.76 1.59 -7.10
CA GLU A 13 -9.94 1.74 -5.88
C GLU A 13 -10.71 1.26 -4.64
N ILE A 14 -12.00 1.58 -4.55
CA ILE A 14 -12.88 1.12 -3.47
C ILE A 14 -12.98 -0.42 -3.50
N LYS A 15 -13.22 -1.02 -4.66
CA LYS A 15 -13.29 -2.49 -4.80
C LYS A 15 -11.98 -3.17 -4.41
N ILE A 16 -10.84 -2.57 -4.76
CA ILE A 16 -9.52 -3.07 -4.35
C ILE A 16 -9.43 -3.07 -2.83
N LEU A 17 -9.76 -1.96 -2.16
CA LEU A 17 -9.71 -1.84 -0.70
C LEU A 17 -10.64 -2.83 0.00
N GLN A 18 -11.88 -2.97 -0.46
CA GLN A 18 -12.84 -3.94 0.07
C GLN A 18 -12.35 -5.39 -0.04
N ARG A 19 -11.63 -5.72 -1.13
CA ARG A 19 -11.05 -7.05 -1.31
C ARG A 19 -9.89 -7.28 -0.35
N ILE A 20 -9.06 -6.26 -0.13
CA ILE A 20 -7.89 -6.35 0.76
C ILE A 20 -8.30 -6.51 2.21
N GLU A 21 -9.39 -5.87 2.63
CA GLU A 21 -9.93 -6.01 3.99
C GLU A 21 -10.13 -7.49 4.38
N LYS A 22 -10.57 -8.32 3.44
CA LYS A 22 -10.82 -9.76 3.62
C LYS A 22 -9.55 -10.63 3.57
N LEU A 23 -8.39 -10.07 3.25
CA LEU A 23 -7.15 -10.84 3.15
C LEU A 23 -6.46 -10.98 4.51
N PRO A 24 -5.77 -12.11 4.75
CA PRO A 24 -4.95 -12.29 5.95
C PRO A 24 -3.72 -11.38 5.91
N ASP A 25 -3.18 -11.04 7.08
CA ASP A 25 -1.99 -10.18 7.21
C ASP A 25 -0.73 -10.78 6.54
N SER A 26 -0.68 -12.09 6.36
CA SER A 26 0.39 -12.78 5.63
C SER A 26 0.36 -12.55 4.12
N ALA A 27 -0.71 -11.96 3.57
CA ALA A 27 -0.86 -11.74 2.14
C ALA A 27 0.18 -10.74 1.60
N ALA A 28 0.62 -10.98 0.36
CA ALA A 28 1.42 -10.04 -0.41
C ALA A 28 0.52 -9.11 -1.22
N VAL A 29 0.80 -7.81 -1.19
CA VAL A 29 0.06 -6.79 -1.93
C VAL A 29 0.97 -5.94 -2.78
N THR A 30 0.47 -5.45 -3.92
CA THR A 30 1.26 -4.64 -4.86
C THR A 30 1.57 -3.24 -4.30
N LEU A 31 2.62 -2.58 -4.80
CA LEU A 31 2.90 -1.18 -4.38
C LEU A 31 1.74 -0.22 -4.66
N LYS A 32 0.99 -0.41 -5.76
CA LYS A 32 -0.22 0.39 -6.06
C LYS A 32 -1.25 0.26 -4.94
N THR A 33 -1.45 -0.95 -4.45
CA THR A 33 -2.32 -1.22 -3.31
C THR A 33 -1.80 -0.57 -2.02
N CYS A 34 -0.50 -0.69 -1.74
CA CYS A 34 0.10 -0.12 -0.54
C CYS A 34 -0.02 1.42 -0.52
N ALA A 35 0.21 2.04 -1.68
CA ALA A 35 0.01 3.46 -1.94
C ALA A 35 -1.43 3.89 -1.64
N LEU A 36 -2.41 3.15 -2.14
CA LEU A 36 -3.82 3.41 -1.89
C LEU A 36 -4.17 3.30 -0.40
N MET A 37 -3.68 2.27 0.30
CA MET A 37 -3.95 2.05 1.73
C MET A 37 -3.36 3.14 2.64
N THR A 38 -2.26 3.75 2.23
CA THR A 38 -1.57 4.77 3.04
C THR A 38 -1.86 6.20 2.60
N GLY A 39 -2.66 6.38 1.54
CA GLY A 39 -2.95 7.71 0.99
C GLY A 39 -1.75 8.39 0.34
N VAL A 40 -0.69 7.65 0.01
CA VAL A 40 0.55 8.18 -0.58
C VAL A 40 0.65 7.76 -2.05
N SER A 41 1.34 8.54 -2.88
CA SER A 41 1.54 8.17 -4.29
C SER A 41 2.37 6.88 -4.45
N GLU A 42 2.09 6.09 -5.49
CA GLU A 42 2.88 4.91 -5.83
C GLU A 42 4.35 5.27 -6.12
N ARG A 43 4.60 6.46 -6.68
CA ARG A 43 5.96 6.97 -6.92
C ARG A 43 6.72 7.13 -5.60
N THR A 44 6.06 7.64 -4.55
CA THR A 44 6.66 7.78 -3.22
C THR A 44 7.01 6.42 -2.64
N TRP A 45 6.07 5.46 -2.71
CA TRP A 45 6.31 4.08 -2.29
C TRP A 45 7.48 3.40 -2.99
N ARG A 46 7.67 3.65 -4.29
CA ARG A 46 8.80 3.10 -5.05
C ARG A 46 10.15 3.66 -4.62
N ARG A 47 10.19 4.93 -4.18
CA ARG A 47 11.43 5.63 -3.80
C ARG A 47 11.78 5.46 -2.34
N ASN A 48 10.78 5.57 -1.46
CA ASN A 48 10.93 5.49 -0.01
C ASN A 48 9.76 4.68 0.57
N PRO A 49 9.79 3.34 0.46
CA PRO A 49 8.74 2.51 1.00
C PRO A 49 8.79 2.56 2.54
N PRO A 50 7.67 2.83 3.22
CA PRO A 50 7.63 2.90 4.68
C PRO A 50 7.76 1.53 5.36
N VAL A 51 7.59 0.45 4.60
CA VAL A 51 7.76 -0.93 5.07
C VAL A 51 8.62 -1.73 4.08
N PRO A 52 9.28 -2.82 4.49
CA PRO A 52 10.07 -3.65 3.59
C PRO A 52 9.28 -4.14 2.38
N THR A 53 9.88 -4.04 1.19
CA THR A 53 9.29 -4.51 -0.07
C THR A 53 10.10 -5.65 -0.67
N PHE A 54 9.41 -6.53 -1.40
CA PHE A 54 10.00 -7.69 -2.05
C PHE A 54 9.49 -7.84 -3.48
N PRO A 55 10.25 -8.50 -4.38
CA PRO A 55 9.77 -8.81 -5.72
C PRO A 55 8.63 -9.84 -5.67
N LEU A 56 7.54 -9.57 -6.39
CA LEU A 56 6.39 -10.46 -6.58
C LEU A 56 6.55 -11.38 -7.79
N SER A 57 7.50 -11.09 -8.68
CA SER A 57 7.81 -11.92 -9.84
C SER A 57 9.31 -12.03 -10.03
N ALA A 58 9.77 -13.18 -10.54
CA ALA A 58 11.17 -13.46 -10.83
C ALA A 58 11.74 -12.64 -12.01
N SER A 59 10.91 -11.95 -12.79
CA SER A 59 11.36 -11.14 -13.92
C SER A 59 11.95 -9.78 -13.47
N LYS A 60 13.05 -9.38 -14.11
CA LYS A 60 13.82 -8.12 -13.87
C LYS A 60 12.98 -6.84 -13.94
N ALA A 61 11.83 -6.83 -14.62
CA ALA A 61 10.88 -5.70 -14.63
C ALA A 61 10.03 -5.61 -13.34
N GLY A 62 10.63 -6.06 -12.22
CA GLY A 62 9.97 -6.69 -11.07
C GLY A 62 8.83 -5.88 -10.49
N LYS A 63 7.62 -6.43 -10.57
CA LYS A 63 6.52 -5.99 -9.72
C LYS A 63 6.96 -6.18 -8.29
N LYS A 64 7.03 -5.11 -7.51
CA LYS A 64 7.30 -5.19 -6.08
C LYS A 64 6.00 -5.20 -5.29
N GLY A 65 6.06 -5.75 -4.11
CA GLY A 65 4.97 -5.75 -3.14
C GLY A 65 5.49 -5.65 -1.72
N ALA A 66 4.56 -5.57 -0.79
CA ALA A 66 4.84 -5.60 0.63
C ALA A 66 3.88 -6.58 1.31
N ASN A 67 4.21 -6.94 2.55
CA ASN A 67 3.35 -7.73 3.40
C ASN A 67 2.19 -6.86 3.92
N LEU A 68 0.96 -7.36 3.81
CA LEU A 68 -0.24 -6.61 4.18
C LEU A 68 -0.28 -6.24 5.67
N GLY A 69 0.13 -7.14 6.56
CA GLY A 69 0.20 -6.89 8.00
C GLY A 69 1.11 -5.71 8.33
N ALA A 70 2.31 -5.68 7.75
CA ALA A 70 3.24 -4.55 7.92
C ALA A 70 2.64 -3.23 7.42
N VAL A 71 1.97 -3.24 6.26
CA VAL A 71 1.30 -2.05 5.71
C VAL A 71 0.16 -1.59 6.63
N ARG A 72 -0.64 -2.50 7.18
CA ARG A 72 -1.73 -2.19 8.13
C ARG A 72 -1.19 -1.60 9.44
N GLN A 73 -0.14 -2.18 10.01
CA GLN A 73 0.53 -1.66 11.21
C GLN A 73 1.02 -0.24 10.97
N HIS A 74 1.70 0.01 9.84
CA HIS A 74 2.13 1.36 9.49
C HIS A 74 0.95 2.32 9.31
N ALA A 75 -0.11 1.92 8.60
CA ALA A 75 -1.29 2.76 8.37
C ALA A 75 -2.04 3.12 9.66
N ARG A 76 -1.96 2.28 10.71
CA ARG A 76 -2.52 2.55 12.04
C ARG A 76 -1.62 3.40 12.94
N GLY A 77 -0.41 3.73 12.49
CA GLY A 77 0.59 4.44 13.30
C GLY A 77 1.28 3.54 14.33
N GLU A 78 1.24 2.22 14.16
CA GLU A 78 1.84 1.24 15.06
C GLU A 78 3.33 0.98 14.75
N HIS A 79 3.86 1.53 13.65
CA HIS A 79 5.32 1.58 13.41
C HIS A 79 5.92 2.65 14.31
N ALA A 80 6.46 2.21 15.45
CA ALA A 80 7.28 3.03 16.32
C ALA A 80 8.54 3.50 15.57
N ALA A 81 8.93 4.75 15.86
CA ALA A 81 10.10 5.45 15.36
C ALA A 81 11.43 4.68 15.58
#